data_AF-A0A6M6BH66-F1
#
_entry.id   AF-A0A6M6BH66-F1
#
_cell.length_a   1.000
_cell.length_b   1.000
_cell.length_c   1.000
_cell.angle_alpha   90.00
_cell.angle_beta   90.00
_cell.angle_gamma   90.00
#
_symmetry.space_group_name_H-M   'P 1'
#
loop_
_entity.id
_entity.type
_entity.pdbx_description
1 polymer ?
#
loop_
_entity_poly.entity_id
_entity_poly.type
_entity_poly.pdbx_seq_one_letter_code
_entity_poly.pdbx_strand_id
1 'polypeptide(L)'
;MKRVERRQAFQQDLFNLNYGYTWKTQLTNEQTLRPIDIQYLRLGNTFPSFDSLLVERPFLANSFRQQFILASSYRYTYNQQALAQRRNQVYFSGGIELAGNLAYLFSSLTSQPKAETADGRQAYTLIGQQFAQYTKVDLEFRNYFRISADPTSGNKIATRVLIGAGLPYKNSTVLPYLKQYGIGGPNSVRAFPARGIGPGTYRTPVSRENSYFYDQVGDLRFEANAEYRQDLFPYVKGALFIDAGNIWLVNPDPSRQTVDADGNPDGKDGQFAFNSFLKELAVGAGAGIRIDVQFFVIRFDYAYPLRVPYNNAEVIRPSINSSYNVQDNKGRLNIAIGYPF
;
A
#
# COMPACT_ATOMS: atom_id res chain seq x y z
N MET A 1 10.78 8.57 20.34
CA MET A 1 10.39 9.53 19.28
C MET A 1 11.18 9.18 18.03
N LYS A 2 10.50 8.91 16.91
CA LYS A 2 11.13 8.56 15.63
C LYS A 2 10.93 9.73 14.66
N ARG A 3 11.99 10.16 13.97
CA ARG A 3 11.89 11.16 12.91
C ARG A 3 11.77 10.47 11.55
N VAL A 4 10.83 10.94 10.74
CA VAL A 4 10.64 10.53 9.34
C VAL A 4 10.88 11.75 8.48
N GLU A 5 11.77 11.63 7.51
CA GLU A 5 12.10 12.70 6.59
C GLU A 5 11.79 12.26 5.17
N ARG A 6 11.05 13.10 4.44
CA ARG A 6 10.99 13.03 2.99
C ARG A 6 11.76 14.23 2.45
N ARG A 7 12.94 13.94 1.88
CA ARG A 7 13.85 14.95 1.36
C ARG A 7 13.11 15.94 0.47
N GLN A 8 13.31 17.23 0.73
CA GLN A 8 12.73 18.34 -0.03
C GLN A 8 11.19 18.40 -0.01
N ALA A 9 10.54 17.73 0.94
CA ALA A 9 9.10 17.81 1.17
C ALA A 9 8.78 18.17 2.63
N PHE A 10 9.04 17.27 3.58
CA PHE A 10 8.73 17.50 4.98
C PHE A 10 9.53 16.63 5.94
N GLN A 11 9.56 17.06 7.20
CA GLN A 11 9.96 16.28 8.36
C GLN A 11 8.76 16.01 9.26
N GLN A 12 8.63 14.79 9.76
CA GLN A 12 7.59 14.38 10.70
C GLN A 12 8.21 13.70 11.91
N ASP A 13 7.75 14.08 13.08
CA ASP A 13 8.10 13.40 14.32
C ASP A 13 6.95 12.50 14.74
N LEU A 14 7.25 11.22 14.97
CA LEU A 14 6.30 10.19 15.39
C LEU A 14 6.59 9.77 16.84
N PHE A 15 5.58 9.93 17.67
CA PHE A 15 5.48 9.29 18.97
C PHE A 15 4.49 8.12 18.88
N ASN A 16 4.87 6.96 19.38
CA ASN A 16 4.00 5.78 19.43
C ASN A 16 4.09 5.17 20.84
N LEU A 17 2.93 5.00 21.46
CA LEU A 17 2.75 4.22 22.68
C LEU A 17 1.69 3.16 22.39
N ASN A 18 2.06 1.89 22.52
CA ASN A 18 1.13 0.80 22.31
C ASN A 18 1.22 -0.21 23.46
N TYR A 19 0.08 -0.82 23.76
CA TYR A 19 -0.04 -1.96 24.64
C TYR A 19 -0.75 -3.07 23.88
N GLY A 20 -0.19 -4.27 23.93
CA GLY A 20 -0.75 -5.40 23.21
C GLY A 20 -0.23 -6.74 23.70
N TYR A 21 -0.97 -7.78 23.35
CA TYR A 21 -0.67 -9.16 23.69
C TYR A 21 -0.64 -9.99 22.41
N THR A 22 0.37 -10.85 22.28
CA THR A 22 0.49 -11.80 21.17
C THR A 22 0.57 -13.21 21.73
N TRP A 23 -0.24 -14.11 21.20
CA TRP A 23 -0.27 -15.50 21.63
C TRP A 23 -0.45 -16.44 20.45
N LYS A 24 0.04 -17.67 20.62
CA LYS A 24 -0.15 -18.74 19.66
C LYS A 24 -1.09 -19.78 20.24
N THR A 25 -2.17 -20.09 19.54
CA THR A 25 -3.05 -21.20 19.91
C THR A 25 -2.53 -22.53 19.39
N GLN A 26 -1.79 -22.49 18.28
CA GLN A 26 -1.06 -23.61 17.68
C GLN A 26 0.22 -23.08 17.03
N LEU A 27 1.13 -23.96 16.62
CA LEU A 27 2.35 -23.58 15.88
C LEU A 27 2.05 -22.71 14.65
N THR A 28 0.91 -22.96 14.00
CA THR A 28 0.46 -22.29 12.78
C THR A 28 -0.47 -21.11 13.04
N ASN A 29 -0.98 -20.91 14.25
CA ASN A 29 -2.01 -19.91 14.55
C ASN A 29 -1.48 -18.90 15.56
N GLU A 30 -1.29 -17.66 15.12
CA GLU A 30 -0.84 -16.54 15.95
C GLU A 30 -1.90 -15.44 15.95
N GLN A 31 -2.13 -14.85 17.12
CA GLN A 31 -3.08 -13.77 17.33
C GLN A 31 -2.36 -12.61 18.02
N THR A 32 -2.63 -11.40 17.58
CA THR A 32 -2.14 -10.17 18.21
C THR A 32 -3.34 -9.26 18.48
N LEU A 33 -3.54 -8.91 19.74
CA LEU A 33 -4.53 -7.91 20.17
C LEU A 33 -3.78 -6.70 20.71
N ARG A 34 -4.07 -5.51 20.19
CA ARG A 34 -3.61 -4.23 20.71
C ARG A 34 -4.83 -3.40 21.09
N PRO A 35 -5.29 -3.46 22.35
CA PRO A 35 -6.46 -2.68 22.75
C PRO A 35 -6.18 -1.17 22.71
N ILE A 36 -4.92 -0.75 22.89
CA ILE A 36 -4.52 0.66 22.90
C ILE A 36 -3.25 0.83 22.06
N ASP A 37 -3.33 1.61 21.00
CA ASP A 37 -2.22 2.06 20.15
C ASP A 37 -2.40 3.57 19.91
N ILE A 38 -1.58 4.37 20.58
CA ILE A 38 -1.59 5.83 20.52
C ILE A 38 -0.44 6.26 19.62
N GLN A 39 -0.77 6.97 18.54
CA GLN A 39 0.20 7.56 17.63
C GLN A 39 -0.03 9.05 17.57
N TYR A 40 1.03 9.82 17.82
CA TYR A 40 1.04 11.26 17.64
C TYR A 40 2.10 11.60 16.61
N LEU A 41 1.66 12.17 15.50
CA LEU A 41 2.47 12.64 14.39
C LEU A 41 2.52 14.15 14.46
N ARG A 42 3.69 14.75 14.48
CA ARG A 42 3.83 16.20 14.36
C ARG A 42 4.51 16.51 13.04
N LEU A 43 3.87 17.30 12.20
CA LEU A 43 4.54 17.90 11.04
C LEU A 43 5.55 18.93 11.58
N GLY A 44 6.84 18.66 11.36
CA GLY A 44 7.95 19.52 11.73
C GLY A 44 8.23 20.53 10.62
N ASN A 45 9.49 20.62 10.20
CA ASN A 45 9.88 21.53 9.12
C ASN A 45 9.29 21.08 7.76
N THR A 46 8.69 22.01 7.04
CA THR A 46 8.22 21.86 5.66
C THR A 46 9.08 22.69 4.72
N PHE A 47 9.09 22.30 3.45
CA PHE A 47 9.72 23.09 2.38
C PHE A 47 8.65 23.94 1.67
N PRO A 48 8.98 25.15 1.15
CA PRO A 48 8.00 26.03 0.52
C PRO A 48 7.19 25.37 -0.60
N SER A 49 7.82 24.51 -1.39
CA SER A 49 7.14 23.74 -2.45
C SER A 49 6.07 22.78 -1.92
N PHE A 50 6.26 22.25 -0.71
CA PHE A 50 5.28 21.39 -0.05
C PHE A 50 4.15 22.21 0.57
N ASP A 51 4.45 23.38 1.14
CA ASP A 51 3.40 24.27 1.67
C ASP A 51 2.45 24.75 0.57
N SER A 52 2.98 25.15 -0.59
CA SER A 52 2.16 25.47 -1.77
C SER A 52 1.30 24.29 -2.21
N LEU A 53 1.84 23.06 -2.16
CA LEU A 53 1.09 21.86 -2.49
C LEU A 53 -0.06 21.60 -1.50
N LEU A 54 0.14 21.84 -0.21
CA LEU A 54 -0.92 21.71 0.81
C LEU A 54 -2.02 22.75 0.61
N VAL A 55 -1.68 23.95 0.16
CA VAL A 55 -2.67 24.99 -0.17
C VAL A 55 -3.46 24.62 -1.43
N GLU A 56 -2.79 24.12 -2.47
CA GLU A 56 -3.45 23.70 -3.72
C GLU A 56 -4.32 22.45 -3.55
N ARG A 57 -4.02 21.59 -2.57
CA ARG A 57 -4.66 20.27 -2.42
C ARG A 57 -5.26 20.08 -1.02
N PRO A 58 -6.52 20.48 -0.82
CA PRO A 58 -7.21 20.31 0.46
C PRO A 58 -7.26 18.86 0.96
N PHE A 59 -7.41 17.88 0.06
CA PHE A 59 -7.40 16.46 0.43
C PHE A 59 -6.07 16.06 1.08
N LEU A 60 -4.95 16.45 0.45
CA LEU A 60 -3.61 16.21 0.97
C LEU A 60 -3.42 16.93 2.30
N ALA A 61 -3.77 18.21 2.41
CA ALA A 61 -3.69 18.97 3.66
C ALA A 61 -4.44 18.27 4.80
N ASN A 62 -5.65 17.79 4.55
CA ASN A 62 -6.45 17.09 5.56
C ASN A 62 -5.81 15.78 6.02
N SER A 63 -5.09 15.07 5.15
CA SER A 63 -4.38 13.82 5.50
C SER A 63 -3.17 14.08 6.43
N PHE A 64 -2.61 15.30 6.41
CA PHE A 64 -1.50 15.73 7.27
C PHE A 64 -1.95 16.45 8.55
N ARG A 65 -3.20 16.95 8.60
CA ARG A 65 -3.80 17.56 9.79
C ARG A 65 -4.14 16.53 10.87
N GLN A 66 -4.53 15.33 10.47
CA GLN A 66 -4.92 14.27 11.39
C GLN A 66 -3.70 13.61 12.03
N GLN A 67 -3.29 14.20 13.13
CA GLN A 67 -1.99 13.96 13.76
C GLN A 67 -2.07 13.08 15.00
N PHE A 68 -3.25 12.94 15.63
CA PHE A 68 -3.45 12.07 16.77
C PHE A 68 -4.34 10.88 16.42
N ILE A 69 -3.86 9.66 16.67
CA ILE A 69 -4.55 8.41 16.36
C ILE A 69 -4.59 7.59 17.65
N LEU A 70 -5.78 7.39 18.21
CA LEU A 70 -6.02 6.41 19.28
C LEU A 70 -6.73 5.21 18.66
N ALA A 71 -6.01 4.11 18.48
CA ALA A 71 -6.52 2.93 17.81
C ALA A 71 -6.56 1.69 18.72
N SER A 72 -7.47 0.79 18.38
CA SER A 72 -7.50 -0.60 18.84
C SER A 72 -7.38 -1.49 17.61
N SER A 73 -6.56 -2.54 17.67
CA SER A 73 -6.40 -3.46 16.54
C SER A 73 -6.34 -4.92 16.96
N TYR A 74 -6.77 -5.77 16.06
CA TYR A 74 -6.66 -7.22 16.19
C TYR A 74 -6.13 -7.79 14.87
N ARG A 75 -5.22 -8.75 14.96
CA ARG A 75 -4.68 -9.46 13.82
C ARG A 75 -4.60 -10.96 14.11
N TYR A 76 -5.12 -11.74 13.17
CA TYR A 76 -5.01 -13.19 13.15
C TYR A 76 -4.10 -13.60 12.00
N THR A 77 -3.11 -14.45 12.29
CA THR A 77 -2.18 -15.01 11.33
C THR A 77 -2.23 -16.52 11.36
N TYR A 78 -2.52 -17.12 10.21
CA TYR A 78 -2.40 -18.54 9.97
C TYR A 78 -1.19 -18.79 9.05
N ASN A 79 -0.18 -19.51 9.53
CA ASN A 79 1.07 -19.73 8.81
C ASN A 79 1.45 -21.22 8.76
N GLN A 80 1.15 -21.88 7.64
CA GLN A 80 1.57 -23.27 7.41
C GLN A 80 3.02 -23.40 6.92
N GLN A 81 3.74 -22.32 6.63
CA GLN A 81 5.16 -22.41 6.27
C GLN A 81 6.01 -22.96 7.42
N ALA A 82 5.52 -22.86 8.66
CA ALA A 82 6.10 -23.54 9.82
C ALA A 82 6.13 -25.08 9.64
N LEU A 83 5.34 -25.64 8.72
CA LEU A 83 5.27 -27.05 8.39
C LEU A 83 5.97 -27.31 7.04
N ALA A 84 7.31 -27.24 7.04
CA ALA A 84 8.15 -27.30 5.84
C ALA A 84 7.90 -28.54 4.93
N GLN A 85 7.45 -29.66 5.50
CA GLN A 85 7.21 -30.91 4.77
C GLN A 85 5.97 -30.88 3.86
N ARG A 86 5.01 -29.99 4.15
CA ARG A 86 3.76 -29.93 3.37
C ARG A 86 4.03 -29.44 1.95
N ARG A 87 3.47 -30.16 0.98
CA ARG A 87 3.55 -29.79 -0.45
C ARG A 87 2.79 -28.51 -0.76
N ASN A 88 1.65 -28.30 -0.08
CA ASN A 88 0.86 -27.08 -0.18
C ASN A 88 0.91 -26.35 1.17
N GLN A 89 1.38 -25.11 1.16
CA GLN A 89 1.46 -24.26 2.35
C GLN A 89 0.64 -23.00 2.12
N VAL A 90 -0.30 -22.77 3.03
CA VAL A 90 -1.12 -21.56 3.05
C VAL A 90 -0.65 -20.62 4.13
N TYR A 91 -0.59 -19.34 3.81
CA TYR A 91 -0.45 -18.25 4.75
C TYR A 91 -1.67 -17.33 4.63
N PHE A 92 -2.26 -16.95 5.74
CA PHE A 92 -3.31 -15.95 5.82
C PHE A 92 -2.99 -14.98 6.97
N SER A 93 -3.17 -13.69 6.73
CA SER A 93 -3.12 -12.67 7.78
C SER A 93 -4.28 -11.72 7.57
N GLY A 94 -5.18 -11.64 8.55
CA GLY A 94 -6.29 -10.71 8.58
C GLY A 94 -6.16 -9.76 9.76
N GLY A 95 -6.19 -8.46 9.50
CA GLY A 95 -6.09 -7.41 10.50
C GLY A 95 -7.25 -6.42 10.40
N ILE A 96 -7.72 -5.96 11.56
CA ILE A 96 -8.67 -4.85 11.69
C ILE A 96 -8.12 -3.83 12.69
N GLU A 97 -8.23 -2.55 12.35
CA GLU A 97 -7.84 -1.41 13.18
C GLU A 97 -9.01 -0.43 13.25
N LEU A 98 -9.40 -0.05 14.46
CA LEU A 98 -10.45 0.91 14.76
C LEU A 98 -9.81 2.12 15.44
N ALA A 99 -9.75 3.25 14.76
CA ALA A 99 -9.18 4.49 15.28
C ALA A 99 -10.27 5.48 15.69
N GLY A 100 -10.03 6.22 16.77
CA GLY A 100 -10.88 7.32 17.24
C GLY A 100 -12.15 6.88 17.97
N ASN A 101 -12.56 5.61 17.91
CA ASN A 101 -13.81 5.14 18.55
C ASN A 101 -13.77 5.22 20.07
N LEU A 102 -12.63 4.88 20.70
CA LEU A 102 -12.46 5.04 22.14
C LEU A 102 -12.44 6.52 22.57
N ALA A 103 -11.78 7.37 21.78
CA ALA A 103 -11.73 8.82 22.03
C ALA A 103 -13.12 9.46 21.89
N TYR A 104 -13.88 9.04 20.87
CA TYR A 104 -15.25 9.45 20.64
C TYR A 104 -16.18 9.01 21.78
N LEU A 105 -16.05 7.76 22.25
CA LEU A 105 -16.82 7.27 23.38
C LEU A 105 -16.54 8.10 24.64
N PHE A 106 -15.26 8.35 24.95
CA PHE A 106 -14.88 9.19 26.08
C PHE A 106 -15.42 10.61 25.96
N SER A 107 -15.25 11.26 24.80
CA SER A 107 -15.75 12.61 24.55
C SER A 107 -17.28 12.71 24.64
N SER A 108 -18.00 11.68 24.17
CA SER A 108 -19.47 11.61 24.28
C SER A 108 -19.94 11.41 25.73
N LEU A 109 -19.26 10.57 26.51
CA LEU A 109 -19.60 10.33 27.92
C LEU A 109 -19.29 11.53 28.83
N THR A 110 -18.28 12.33 28.47
CA THR A 110 -17.86 13.52 29.21
C THR A 110 -18.46 14.82 28.66
N SER A 111 -19.34 14.73 27.67
CA SER A 111 -19.97 15.87 27.00
C SER A 111 -18.98 16.97 26.57
N GLN A 112 -17.79 16.56 26.09
CA GLN A 112 -16.78 17.54 25.69
C GLN A 112 -17.26 18.35 24.49
N PRO A 113 -17.13 19.69 24.52
CA PRO A 113 -17.48 20.51 23.38
C PRO A 113 -16.56 20.19 22.21
N LYS A 114 -17.11 20.31 21.00
CA LYS A 114 -16.30 20.26 19.78
C LYS A 114 -15.45 21.52 19.69
N ALA A 115 -14.28 21.40 19.09
CA ALA A 115 -13.43 22.52 18.75
C ALA A 115 -13.58 22.85 17.27
N GLU A 116 -13.51 24.15 16.94
CA GLU A 116 -13.45 24.60 15.56
C GLU A 116 -12.06 24.29 14.98
N THR A 117 -12.05 23.63 13.83
CA THR A 117 -10.83 23.32 13.09
C THR A 117 -10.46 24.47 12.15
N ALA A 118 -9.21 24.48 11.67
CA ALA A 118 -8.71 25.52 10.76
C ALA A 118 -9.44 25.58 9.39
N ASP A 119 -10.33 24.62 9.10
CA ASP A 119 -11.24 24.59 7.94
C ASP A 119 -12.69 24.93 8.31
N GLY A 120 -12.94 25.48 9.50
CA GLY A 120 -14.27 25.93 9.96
C GLY A 120 -15.21 24.79 10.35
N ARG A 121 -14.71 23.55 10.49
CA ARG A 121 -15.51 22.39 10.88
C ARG A 121 -15.45 22.20 12.40
N GLN A 122 -16.50 21.59 12.95
CA GLN A 122 -16.55 21.23 14.37
C GLN A 122 -16.04 19.80 14.55
N ALA A 123 -14.89 19.64 15.21
CA ALA A 123 -14.24 18.35 15.44
C ALA A 123 -14.21 17.97 16.92
N TYR A 124 -14.27 16.66 17.17
CA TYR A 124 -14.01 16.12 18.50
C TYR A 124 -12.52 16.16 18.81
N THR A 125 -12.20 16.50 20.06
CA THR A 125 -10.83 16.57 20.56
C THR A 125 -10.63 15.64 21.74
N LEU A 126 -9.40 15.17 21.94
CA LEU A 126 -8.96 14.51 23.15
C LEU A 126 -7.67 15.17 23.61
N ILE A 127 -7.62 15.66 24.86
CA ILE A 127 -6.47 16.42 25.40
C ILE A 127 -6.14 17.64 24.49
N GLY A 128 -7.18 18.32 24.00
CA GLY A 128 -7.04 19.49 23.12
C GLY A 128 -6.55 19.19 21.70
N GLN A 129 -6.42 17.91 21.30
CA GLN A 129 -5.97 17.51 19.98
C GLN A 129 -7.10 16.84 19.19
N GLN A 130 -7.26 17.21 17.92
CA GLN A 130 -8.17 16.50 17.01
C GLN A 130 -7.64 15.09 16.73
N PHE A 131 -8.51 14.09 16.85
CA PHE A 131 -8.14 12.69 16.60
C PHE A 131 -8.67 12.18 15.25
N ALA A 132 -7.91 11.32 14.59
CA ALA A 132 -8.38 10.61 13.40
C ALA A 132 -9.42 9.54 13.77
N GLN A 133 -10.45 9.39 12.96
CA GLN A 133 -11.48 8.39 13.16
C GLN A 133 -11.74 7.60 11.88
N TYR A 134 -11.41 6.31 11.91
CA TYR A 134 -11.51 5.43 10.75
C TYR A 134 -11.52 3.95 11.17
N THR A 135 -11.93 3.10 10.23
CA THR A 135 -11.78 1.65 10.31
C THR A 135 -10.88 1.21 9.19
N LYS A 136 -9.85 0.42 9.48
CA LYS A 136 -8.93 -0.13 8.47
C LYS A 136 -8.92 -1.65 8.56
N VAL A 137 -9.01 -2.29 7.41
CA VAL A 137 -8.95 -3.74 7.25
C VAL A 137 -7.82 -4.07 6.29
N ASP A 138 -6.97 -5.01 6.68
CA ASP A 138 -5.85 -5.51 5.89
C ASP A 138 -5.92 -7.04 5.81
N LEU A 139 -6.04 -7.56 4.60
CA LEU A 139 -6.08 -8.99 4.32
C LEU A 139 -4.90 -9.36 3.43
N GLU A 140 -4.22 -10.43 3.80
CA GLU A 140 -3.15 -11.03 3.04
C GLU A 140 -3.35 -12.53 2.96
N PHE A 141 -3.31 -13.05 1.74
CA PHE A 141 -3.32 -14.48 1.48
C PHE A 141 -2.11 -14.84 0.64
N ARG A 142 -1.38 -15.89 1.01
CA ARG A 142 -0.31 -16.45 0.20
C ARG A 142 -0.50 -17.96 0.07
N ASN A 143 -0.24 -18.48 -1.11
CA ASN A 143 -0.19 -19.91 -1.36
C ASN A 143 1.18 -20.30 -1.92
N TYR A 144 1.73 -21.40 -1.42
CA TYR A 144 2.95 -22.00 -1.91
C TYR A 144 2.70 -23.46 -2.24
N PHE A 145 2.66 -23.76 -3.53
CA PHE A 145 2.48 -25.10 -4.03
C PHE A 145 3.79 -25.62 -4.59
N ARG A 146 4.41 -26.59 -3.91
CA ARG A 146 5.59 -27.30 -4.41
C ARG A 146 5.19 -28.23 -5.55
N ILE A 147 5.67 -27.92 -6.75
CA ILE A 147 5.32 -28.69 -7.96
C ILE A 147 6.00 -30.06 -7.91
N SER A 148 7.26 -30.09 -7.49
CA SER A 148 8.01 -31.35 -7.38
C SER A 148 7.42 -32.27 -6.31
N ALA A 149 7.50 -33.58 -6.56
CA ALA A 149 7.23 -34.59 -5.54
C ALA A 149 8.35 -34.64 -4.48
N ASP A 150 9.57 -34.26 -4.87
CA ASP A 150 10.72 -34.17 -3.98
C ASP A 150 10.52 -33.06 -2.93
N PRO A 151 10.50 -33.39 -1.62
CA PRO A 151 10.37 -32.41 -0.55
C PRO A 151 11.47 -31.35 -0.50
N THR A 152 12.65 -31.66 -1.05
CA THR A 152 13.83 -30.79 -1.02
C THR A 152 13.86 -29.77 -2.17
N SER A 153 13.04 -29.97 -3.21
CA SER A 153 13.00 -29.08 -4.36
C SER A 153 12.38 -27.72 -4.01
N GLY A 154 13.05 -26.65 -4.44
CA GLY A 154 12.58 -25.28 -4.41
C GLY A 154 11.54 -24.95 -5.49
N ASN A 155 11.26 -25.88 -6.42
CA ASN A 155 10.33 -25.69 -7.52
C ASN A 155 8.90 -25.53 -7.01
N LYS A 156 8.36 -24.32 -7.10
CA LYS A 156 7.03 -23.99 -6.54
C LYS A 156 6.31 -22.89 -7.30
N ILE A 157 5.00 -22.93 -7.24
CA ILE A 157 4.14 -21.80 -7.58
C ILE A 157 3.84 -21.06 -6.29
N ALA A 158 4.20 -19.78 -6.24
CA ALA A 158 3.89 -18.89 -5.14
C ALA A 158 2.88 -17.84 -5.61
N THR A 159 1.76 -17.72 -4.91
CA THR A 159 0.79 -16.66 -5.18
C THR A 159 0.56 -15.82 -3.93
N ARG A 160 0.20 -14.55 -4.15
CA ARG A 160 -0.17 -13.60 -3.10
C ARG A 160 -1.38 -12.80 -3.55
N VAL A 161 -2.30 -12.54 -2.64
CA VAL A 161 -3.34 -11.54 -2.77
C VAL A 161 -3.33 -10.64 -1.54
N LEU A 162 -3.38 -9.34 -1.77
CA LEU A 162 -3.48 -8.31 -0.75
C LEU A 162 -4.72 -7.47 -1.01
N ILE A 163 -5.55 -7.33 0.02
CA ILE A 163 -6.73 -6.46 -0.02
C ILE A 163 -6.65 -5.54 1.20
N GLY A 164 -6.77 -4.24 0.97
CA GLY A 164 -6.77 -3.24 2.02
C GLY A 164 -7.90 -2.26 1.83
N ALA A 165 -8.55 -1.85 2.91
CA ALA A 165 -9.58 -0.83 2.90
C ALA A 165 -9.55 -0.03 4.20
N GLY A 166 -9.37 1.28 4.11
CA GLY A 166 -9.49 2.21 5.22
C GLY A 166 -10.64 3.17 4.96
N LEU A 167 -11.63 3.16 5.84
CA LEU A 167 -12.84 3.95 5.74
C LEU A 167 -12.77 5.06 6.80
N PRO A 168 -12.47 6.32 6.42
CA PRO A 168 -12.58 7.46 7.33
C PRO A 168 -14.06 7.81 7.57
N TYR A 169 -14.39 8.21 8.80
CA TYR A 169 -15.74 8.64 9.15
C TYR A 169 -15.74 9.64 10.31
N LYS A 170 -16.87 10.34 10.50
CA LYS A 170 -17.12 11.28 11.60
C LYS A 170 -16.05 12.37 11.69
N ASN A 171 -15.05 12.20 12.56
CA ASN A 171 -13.99 13.20 12.78
C ASN A 171 -13.01 13.33 11.60
N SER A 172 -13.11 12.43 10.63
CA SER A 172 -12.21 12.33 9.48
C SER A 172 -12.99 12.14 8.17
N THR A 173 -12.59 12.88 7.14
CA THR A 173 -13.05 12.72 5.74
C THR A 173 -12.00 12.05 4.85
N VAL A 174 -10.76 11.97 5.32
CA VAL A 174 -9.62 11.32 4.65
C VAL A 174 -8.86 10.51 5.69
N LEU A 175 -8.17 9.44 5.28
CA LEU A 175 -7.26 8.75 6.19
C LEU A 175 -6.03 9.61 6.48
N PRO A 176 -5.41 9.48 7.67
CA PRO A 176 -4.08 10.04 7.90
C PRO A 176 -3.08 9.53 6.86
N TYR A 177 -2.18 10.38 6.38
CA TYR A 177 -1.26 10.06 5.29
C TYR A 177 -0.44 8.77 5.52
N LEU A 178 0.03 8.53 6.76
CA LEU A 178 0.78 7.31 7.12
C LEU A 178 -0.08 6.03 7.10
N LYS A 179 -1.39 6.16 7.10
CA LYS A 179 -2.35 5.05 7.09
C LYS A 179 -2.89 4.78 5.69
N GLN A 180 -2.60 5.63 4.70
CA GLN A 180 -2.93 5.40 3.30
C GLN A 180 -1.96 4.39 2.65
N TYR A 181 -2.47 3.68 1.65
CA TYR A 181 -1.73 2.71 0.88
C TYR A 181 -0.95 3.38 -0.25
N GLY A 182 0.23 2.83 -0.56
CA GLY A 182 0.94 3.12 -1.80
C GLY A 182 1.55 1.81 -2.31
N ILE A 183 1.56 1.62 -3.62
CA ILE A 183 1.99 0.36 -4.26
C ILE A 183 2.97 0.61 -5.41
N GLY A 184 3.56 -0.46 -5.93
CA GLY A 184 4.63 -0.45 -6.93
C GLY A 184 6.00 -0.69 -6.30
N GLY A 185 6.97 -1.06 -7.13
CA GLY A 185 8.34 -1.38 -6.74
C GLY A 185 8.61 -2.87 -6.47
N PRO A 186 9.81 -3.21 -5.98
CA PRO A 186 10.32 -4.59 -5.97
C PRO A 186 9.56 -5.63 -5.13
N ASN A 187 8.71 -5.18 -4.20
CA ASN A 187 7.93 -6.03 -3.26
C ASN A 187 6.42 -5.93 -3.49
N SER A 188 6.01 -5.34 -4.62
CA SER A 188 4.63 -5.04 -4.99
C SER A 188 4.48 -5.33 -6.50
N VAL A 189 4.03 -4.38 -7.31
CA VAL A 189 3.97 -4.50 -8.77
C VAL A 189 5.32 -4.05 -9.36
N ARG A 190 6.16 -5.02 -9.74
CA ARG A 190 7.60 -4.79 -10.05
C ARG A 190 7.87 -3.97 -11.29
N ALA A 191 6.92 -3.92 -12.22
CA ALA A 191 7.05 -3.15 -13.46
C ALA A 191 6.89 -1.62 -13.25
N PHE A 192 6.51 -1.18 -12.05
CA PHE A 192 6.20 0.21 -11.74
C PHE A 192 7.12 0.74 -10.64
N PRO A 193 7.40 2.06 -10.61
CA PRO A 193 8.20 2.64 -9.54
C PRO A 193 7.51 2.50 -8.19
N ALA A 194 8.29 2.56 -7.11
CA ALA A 194 7.74 2.50 -5.75
C ALA A 194 6.78 3.68 -5.51
N ARG A 195 5.57 3.38 -5.04
CA ARG A 195 4.47 4.37 -4.90
C ARG A 195 4.15 5.07 -6.22
N GLY A 196 4.11 4.27 -7.29
CA GLY A 196 4.02 4.69 -8.69
C GLY A 196 2.68 4.43 -9.37
N ILE A 197 1.70 3.87 -8.65
CA ILE A 197 0.42 3.42 -9.21
C ILE A 197 -0.74 4.05 -8.45
N GLY A 198 -1.74 4.52 -9.20
CA GLY A 198 -3.02 5.01 -8.71
C GLY A 198 -2.97 6.41 -8.07
N PRO A 199 -4.07 6.85 -7.44
CA PRO A 199 -5.34 6.13 -7.31
C PRO A 199 -6.13 5.99 -8.63
N GLY A 200 -6.71 4.82 -8.89
CA GLY A 200 -7.44 4.55 -10.13
C GLY A 200 -6.55 4.77 -11.35
N THR A 201 -7.01 5.59 -12.29
CA THR A 201 -6.26 5.98 -13.49
C THR A 201 -5.49 7.31 -13.32
N TYR A 202 -5.38 7.83 -12.10
CA TYR A 202 -4.69 9.09 -11.84
C TYR A 202 -3.20 8.98 -12.13
N ARG A 203 -2.68 9.98 -12.84
CA ARG A 203 -1.24 10.16 -13.06
C ARG A 203 -0.83 11.57 -12.63
N THR A 204 0.28 11.66 -11.91
CA THR A 204 0.89 12.96 -11.62
C THR A 204 1.39 13.58 -12.93
N PRO A 205 1.00 14.83 -13.28
CA PRO A 205 1.44 15.46 -14.53
C PRO A 205 2.96 15.52 -14.65
N VAL A 206 3.51 15.39 -15.86
CA VAL A 206 4.97 15.37 -16.13
C VAL A 206 5.67 16.66 -15.65
N SER A 207 5.00 17.81 -15.73
CA SER A 207 5.50 19.08 -15.16
C SER A 207 5.69 19.04 -13.64
N ARG A 208 5.04 18.09 -12.97
CA ARG A 208 5.11 17.81 -11.53
C ARG A 208 5.81 16.49 -11.21
N GLU A 209 6.23 15.68 -12.18
CA GLU A 209 7.04 14.45 -11.93
C GLU A 209 8.41 14.78 -11.33
N ASN A 210 8.94 15.99 -11.59
CA ASN A 210 10.13 16.53 -10.91
C ASN A 210 9.86 17.01 -9.47
N SER A 211 8.61 16.93 -8.99
CA SER A 211 8.32 17.23 -7.59
C SER A 211 8.82 16.07 -6.72
N TYR A 212 9.57 16.40 -5.67
CA TYR A 212 10.13 15.44 -4.72
C TYR A 212 9.07 14.67 -3.89
N PHE A 213 7.78 14.92 -4.16
CA PHE A 213 6.63 14.35 -3.49
C PHE A 213 5.64 13.70 -4.47
N TYR A 214 5.75 12.37 -4.61
CA TYR A 214 4.71 11.53 -5.21
C TYR A 214 3.54 11.38 -4.22
N ASP A 215 2.39 11.90 -4.62
CA ASP A 215 1.11 11.83 -3.91
C ASP A 215 0.20 10.71 -4.46
N GLN A 216 0.80 9.57 -4.81
CA GLN A 216 0.08 8.39 -5.28
C GLN A 216 -0.22 7.47 -4.10
N VAL A 217 -1.23 7.89 -3.34
CA VAL A 217 -1.73 7.19 -2.16
C VAL A 217 -3.23 6.99 -2.24
N GLY A 218 -3.72 5.94 -1.58
CA GLY A 218 -5.13 5.59 -1.58
C GLY A 218 -5.61 5.02 -0.26
N ASP A 219 -6.93 4.97 -0.13
CA ASP A 219 -7.64 4.43 1.03
C ASP A 219 -8.02 2.96 0.81
N LEU A 220 -8.12 2.50 -0.43
CA LEU A 220 -8.30 1.10 -0.80
C LEU A 220 -7.07 0.58 -1.55
N ARG A 221 -6.81 -0.72 -1.44
CA ARG A 221 -5.70 -1.42 -2.10
C ARG A 221 -6.12 -2.79 -2.57
N PHE A 222 -5.71 -3.14 -3.79
CA PHE A 222 -5.71 -4.51 -4.28
C PHE A 222 -4.36 -4.79 -4.93
N GLU A 223 -3.71 -5.90 -4.54
CA GLU A 223 -2.54 -6.43 -5.24
C GLU A 223 -2.67 -7.95 -5.36
N ALA A 224 -2.25 -8.49 -6.51
CA ALA A 224 -2.17 -9.91 -6.76
C ALA A 224 -0.82 -10.22 -7.45
N ASN A 225 -0.16 -11.28 -6.99
CA ASN A 225 1.10 -11.75 -7.56
C ASN A 225 1.01 -13.25 -7.78
N ALA A 226 1.53 -13.72 -8.91
CA ALA A 226 1.76 -15.14 -9.15
C ALA A 226 3.16 -15.34 -9.70
N GLU A 227 3.86 -16.33 -9.17
CA GLU A 227 5.26 -16.56 -9.47
C GLU A 227 5.59 -18.04 -9.54
N TYR A 228 6.15 -18.46 -10.67
CA TYR A 228 6.78 -19.75 -10.83
C TYR A 228 8.25 -19.63 -10.43
N ARG A 229 8.67 -20.40 -9.42
CA ARG A 229 10.05 -20.43 -8.91
C ARG A 229 10.68 -21.78 -9.27
N GLN A 230 11.91 -21.75 -9.76
CA GLN A 230 12.67 -22.92 -10.17
C GLN A 230 14.10 -22.87 -9.64
N ASP A 231 14.62 -23.99 -9.14
CA ASP A 231 16.04 -24.14 -8.85
C ASP A 231 16.81 -24.34 -10.17
N LEU A 232 17.82 -23.51 -10.42
CA LEU A 232 18.63 -23.59 -11.65
C LEU A 232 19.94 -24.35 -11.38
N PHE A 233 20.67 -23.92 -10.36
CA PHE A 233 21.91 -24.53 -9.88
C PHE A 233 22.13 -24.12 -8.42
N PRO A 234 23.09 -24.70 -7.67
CA PRO A 234 23.24 -24.42 -6.25
C PRO A 234 23.22 -22.91 -5.94
N TYR A 235 22.39 -22.52 -4.96
CA TYR A 235 22.15 -21.15 -4.51
C TYR A 235 21.46 -20.21 -5.52
N VAL A 236 21.26 -20.62 -6.78
CA VAL A 236 20.66 -19.79 -7.81
C VAL A 236 19.30 -20.31 -8.25
N LYS A 237 18.30 -19.44 -8.15
CA LYS A 237 16.90 -19.74 -8.47
C LYS A 237 16.39 -18.80 -9.54
N GLY A 238 15.66 -19.34 -10.50
CA GLY A 238 14.89 -18.58 -11.49
C GLY A 238 13.48 -18.31 -10.98
N ALA A 239 12.91 -17.20 -11.44
CA ALA A 239 11.51 -16.87 -11.22
C ALA A 239 10.90 -16.30 -12.50
N LEU A 240 9.68 -16.72 -12.84
CA LEU A 240 8.81 -16.06 -13.80
C LEU A 240 7.58 -15.56 -13.05
N PHE A 241 7.16 -14.33 -13.30
CA PHE A 241 6.10 -13.72 -12.51
C PHE A 241 5.16 -12.82 -13.30
N ILE A 242 3.96 -12.67 -12.74
CA ILE A 242 2.97 -11.67 -13.10
C ILE A 242 2.47 -10.98 -11.82
N ASP A 243 2.41 -9.66 -11.87
CA ASP A 243 1.93 -8.80 -10.80
C ASP A 243 0.81 -7.93 -11.32
N ALA A 244 -0.22 -7.71 -10.50
CA ALA A 244 -1.28 -6.77 -10.77
C ALA A 244 -1.63 -6.00 -9.51
N GLY A 245 -1.99 -4.72 -9.63
CA GLY A 245 -2.48 -3.97 -8.49
C GLY A 245 -2.91 -2.56 -8.81
N ASN A 246 -3.73 -2.00 -7.92
CA ASN A 246 -4.05 -0.59 -7.88
C ASN A 246 -4.49 -0.18 -6.45
N ILE A 247 -4.55 1.14 -6.23
CA ILE A 247 -5.11 1.78 -5.06
C ILE A 247 -6.22 2.72 -5.50
N TRP A 248 -7.13 3.06 -4.60
CA TRP A 248 -8.24 3.98 -4.87
C TRP A 248 -8.57 4.80 -3.64
N LEU A 249 -9.37 5.85 -3.81
CA LEU A 249 -9.90 6.65 -2.72
C LEU A 249 -11.30 6.17 -2.34
N VAL A 250 -11.64 6.34 -1.05
CA VAL A 250 -13.03 6.17 -0.59
C VAL A 250 -13.85 7.40 -0.97
N ASN A 251 -13.28 8.58 -0.75
CA ASN A 251 -13.89 9.87 -1.07
C ASN A 251 -13.13 10.51 -2.24
N PRO A 252 -13.82 11.06 -3.25
CA PRO A 252 -13.18 11.64 -4.43
C PRO A 252 -12.30 12.84 -4.06
N ASP A 253 -11.22 13.04 -4.82
CA ASP A 253 -10.32 14.20 -4.71
C ASP A 253 -10.25 14.91 -6.07
N PRO A 254 -10.95 16.05 -6.26
CA PRO A 254 -10.97 16.78 -7.53
C PRO A 254 -9.58 17.21 -8.04
N SER A 255 -8.55 17.24 -7.17
CA SER A 255 -7.17 17.49 -7.58
C SER A 255 -6.49 16.28 -8.25
N ARG A 256 -7.17 15.13 -8.26
CA ARG A 256 -6.73 13.84 -8.80
C ARG A 256 -7.69 13.30 -9.86
N GLN A 257 -7.95 14.12 -10.88
CA GLN A 257 -8.80 13.76 -12.00
C GLN A 257 -8.38 12.43 -12.65
N THR A 258 -9.35 11.54 -12.82
CA THR A 258 -9.21 10.23 -13.48
C THR A 258 -9.87 10.23 -14.85
N VAL A 259 -9.43 9.31 -15.71
CA VAL A 259 -9.92 9.12 -17.07
C VAL A 259 -10.47 7.71 -17.29
N ASP A 260 -11.40 7.59 -18.23
CA ASP A 260 -12.04 6.35 -18.66
C ASP A 260 -11.18 5.56 -19.68
N ALA A 261 -11.79 4.54 -20.30
CA ALA A 261 -11.16 3.71 -21.31
C ALA A 261 -10.67 4.52 -22.53
N ASP A 262 -11.35 5.60 -22.86
CA ASP A 262 -11.13 6.40 -24.06
C ASP A 262 -10.28 7.65 -23.76
N GLY A 263 -9.82 7.81 -22.52
CA GLY A 263 -9.02 8.94 -22.07
C GLY A 263 -9.84 10.18 -21.71
N ASN A 264 -11.17 10.06 -21.62
CA ASN A 264 -12.06 11.15 -21.22
C ASN A 264 -12.20 11.20 -19.69
N PRO A 265 -12.43 12.38 -19.08
CA PRO A 265 -12.72 12.47 -17.65
C PRO A 265 -13.87 11.54 -17.25
N ASP A 266 -13.62 10.64 -16.29
CA ASP A 266 -14.61 9.66 -15.85
C ASP A 266 -15.45 10.15 -14.65
N GLY A 267 -15.13 11.33 -14.12
CA GLY A 267 -15.79 11.94 -12.97
C GLY A 267 -15.59 11.23 -11.63
N LYS A 268 -14.69 10.23 -11.55
CA LYS A 268 -14.46 9.49 -10.31
C LYS A 268 -13.46 10.16 -9.39
N ASP A 269 -12.55 10.97 -9.93
CA ASP A 269 -11.52 11.70 -9.17
C ASP A 269 -10.75 10.77 -8.19
N GLY A 270 -10.39 9.58 -8.68
CA GLY A 270 -9.68 8.55 -7.91
C GLY A 270 -10.56 7.65 -7.03
N GLN A 271 -11.88 7.91 -6.96
CA GLN A 271 -12.82 7.12 -6.16
C GLN A 271 -12.98 5.69 -6.71
N PHE A 272 -13.03 4.71 -5.80
CA PHE A 272 -13.28 3.32 -6.16
C PHE A 272 -14.67 3.11 -6.76
N ALA A 273 -14.74 2.41 -7.90
CA ALA A 273 -15.97 1.93 -8.50
C ALA A 273 -15.87 0.44 -8.84
N PHE A 274 -16.78 -0.36 -8.28
CA PHE A 274 -16.76 -1.83 -8.43
C PHE A 274 -16.95 -2.31 -9.88
N ASN A 275 -17.57 -1.52 -10.74
CA ASN A 275 -17.80 -1.86 -12.15
C ASN A 275 -16.57 -1.62 -13.05
N SER A 276 -15.60 -0.82 -12.62
CA SER A 276 -14.44 -0.43 -13.44
C SER A 276 -13.09 -0.81 -12.84
N PHE A 277 -12.99 -1.15 -11.56
CA PHE A 277 -11.70 -1.33 -10.87
C PHE A 277 -10.76 -2.36 -11.54
N LEU A 278 -11.29 -3.45 -12.12
CA LEU A 278 -10.46 -4.44 -12.83
C LEU A 278 -9.81 -3.87 -14.10
N LYS A 279 -10.46 -2.89 -14.74
CA LYS A 279 -9.92 -2.18 -15.90
C LYS A 279 -8.87 -1.15 -15.51
N GLU A 280 -8.80 -0.79 -14.24
CA GLU A 280 -7.87 0.21 -13.73
C GLU A 280 -6.60 -0.44 -13.18
N LEU A 281 -6.48 -1.78 -13.18
CA LEU A 281 -5.30 -2.47 -12.65
C LEU A 281 -4.04 -2.21 -13.48
N ALA A 282 -2.96 -1.82 -12.81
CA ALA A 282 -1.61 -1.88 -13.37
C ALA A 282 -1.19 -3.35 -13.43
N VAL A 283 -0.69 -3.83 -14.57
CA VAL A 283 -0.24 -5.21 -14.74
C VAL A 283 1.18 -5.21 -15.27
N GLY A 284 2.04 -6.02 -14.65
CA GLY A 284 3.41 -6.25 -15.09
C GLY A 284 3.76 -7.72 -15.09
N ALA A 285 4.65 -8.13 -15.98
CA ALA A 285 5.22 -9.47 -15.97
C ALA A 285 6.73 -9.41 -16.12
N GLY A 286 7.42 -10.45 -15.67
CA GLY A 286 8.86 -10.42 -15.70
C GLY A 286 9.52 -11.75 -15.35
N ALA A 287 10.85 -11.70 -15.39
CA ALA A 287 11.72 -12.79 -15.02
C ALA A 287 12.73 -12.29 -13.99
N GLY A 288 13.13 -13.17 -13.09
CA GLY A 288 14.06 -12.84 -12.02
C GLY A 288 15.06 -13.94 -11.74
N ILE A 289 16.23 -13.54 -11.28
CA ILE A 289 17.27 -14.42 -10.74
C ILE A 289 17.42 -14.12 -9.25
N ARG A 290 17.55 -15.17 -8.45
CA ARG A 290 17.72 -15.08 -7.00
C ARG A 290 18.98 -15.80 -6.60
N ILE A 291 19.73 -15.15 -5.73
CA ILE A 291 20.91 -15.73 -5.08
C ILE A 291 20.53 -15.93 -3.62
N ASP A 292 20.31 -17.18 -3.25
CA ASP A 292 19.96 -17.62 -1.91
C ASP A 292 21.23 -17.89 -1.11
N VAL A 293 21.75 -16.86 -0.46
CA VAL A 293 22.88 -16.96 0.46
C VAL A 293 22.29 -17.23 1.85
N GLN A 294 22.86 -18.16 2.61
CA GLN A 294 22.31 -18.72 3.85
C GLN A 294 21.41 -17.80 4.73
N PHE A 295 21.77 -16.52 4.89
CA PHE A 295 21.08 -15.55 5.76
C PHE A 295 20.31 -14.45 5.02
N PHE A 296 20.44 -14.29 3.70
CA PHE A 296 19.61 -13.39 2.90
C PHE A 296 19.49 -13.83 1.43
N VAL A 297 18.37 -13.47 0.80
CA VAL A 297 18.17 -13.66 -0.64
C VAL A 297 18.39 -12.33 -1.37
N ILE A 298 19.29 -12.30 -2.36
CA ILE A 298 19.39 -11.17 -3.30
C ILE A 298 18.55 -11.50 -4.53
N ARG A 299 17.80 -10.51 -5.03
CA ARG A 299 16.99 -10.63 -6.24
C ARG A 299 17.38 -9.61 -7.29
N PHE A 300 17.43 -10.09 -8.53
CA PHE A 300 17.53 -9.30 -9.74
C PHE A 300 16.31 -9.61 -10.59
N ASP A 301 15.30 -8.74 -10.53
CA ASP A 301 14.03 -8.94 -11.22
C ASP A 301 13.93 -7.93 -12.38
N TYR A 302 13.79 -8.41 -13.62
CA TYR A 302 13.44 -7.56 -14.77
C TYR A 302 11.95 -7.67 -15.04
N ALA A 303 11.23 -6.56 -14.92
CA ALA A 303 9.78 -6.50 -15.04
C ALA A 303 9.36 -5.53 -16.15
N TYR A 304 8.42 -5.95 -16.99
CA TYR A 304 7.88 -5.16 -18.09
C TYR A 304 6.41 -4.83 -17.81
N PRO A 305 5.99 -3.56 -17.98
CA PRO A 305 4.58 -3.19 -17.82
C PRO A 305 3.78 -3.76 -18.99
N LEU A 306 2.79 -4.61 -18.70
CA LEU A 306 1.86 -5.15 -19.70
C LEU A 306 0.63 -4.27 -19.84
N ARG A 307 0.24 -3.56 -18.78
CA ARG A 307 -0.89 -2.63 -18.78
C ARG A 307 -0.62 -1.50 -17.80
N VAL A 308 -0.75 -0.26 -18.26
CA VAL A 308 -0.73 0.92 -17.40
C VAL A 308 -2.17 1.36 -17.09
N PRO A 309 -2.48 1.85 -15.88
CA PRO A 309 -3.84 2.28 -15.52
C PRO A 309 -4.40 3.46 -16.33
N TYR A 310 -3.52 4.37 -16.75
CA TYR A 310 -3.88 5.70 -17.25
C TYR A 310 -3.80 5.86 -18.78
N ASN A 311 -3.46 4.79 -19.50
CA ASN A 311 -3.39 4.78 -20.97
C ASN A 311 -3.85 3.41 -21.46
N ASN A 312 -5.02 3.36 -22.09
CA ASN A 312 -5.69 2.12 -22.47
C ASN A 312 -5.28 1.57 -23.85
N ALA A 313 -4.29 2.16 -24.52
CA ALA A 313 -3.82 1.65 -25.80
C ALA A 313 -3.01 0.35 -25.63
N GLU A 314 -3.74 -0.75 -25.57
CA GLU A 314 -3.30 -2.15 -25.71
C GLU A 314 -2.42 -2.73 -24.60
N VAL A 315 -2.49 -4.07 -24.47
CA VAL A 315 -1.46 -4.84 -23.79
C VAL A 315 -0.13 -4.44 -24.42
N ILE A 316 0.74 -3.79 -23.66
CA ILE A 316 2.04 -3.37 -24.16
C ILE A 316 2.81 -4.65 -24.48
N ARG A 317 2.99 -4.95 -25.77
CA ARG A 317 3.70 -6.13 -26.22
C ARG A 317 5.21 -5.86 -26.15
N PRO A 318 6.03 -6.81 -25.65
CA PRO A 318 7.47 -6.72 -25.80
C PRO A 318 7.82 -6.76 -27.29
N SER A 319 8.44 -5.70 -27.84
CA SER A 319 8.98 -5.69 -29.20
C SER A 319 10.51 -5.60 -29.16
N ILE A 320 11.17 -6.43 -29.97
CA ILE A 320 12.63 -6.48 -30.10
C ILE A 320 13.13 -5.43 -31.12
N ASN A 321 12.25 -4.93 -32.00
CA ASN A 321 12.61 -4.15 -33.20
C ASN A 321 11.84 -2.83 -33.36
N SER A 322 11.45 -2.16 -32.26
CA SER A 322 10.64 -0.96 -32.40
C SER A 322 11.09 0.21 -31.55
N SER A 323 11.39 1.30 -32.24
CA SER A 323 11.67 2.63 -31.73
C SER A 323 10.44 3.25 -31.05
N TYR A 324 10.05 2.78 -29.86
CA TYR A 324 8.88 3.32 -29.14
C TYR A 324 9.30 4.32 -28.04
N ASN A 325 9.08 5.60 -28.34
CA ASN A 325 9.31 6.75 -27.47
C ASN A 325 8.12 6.98 -26.52
N VAL A 326 7.99 6.15 -25.48
CA VAL A 326 7.20 6.48 -24.28
C VAL A 326 7.99 6.02 -23.06
N GLN A 327 8.36 6.95 -22.17
CA GLN A 327 9.20 6.66 -20.99
C GLN A 327 8.57 5.61 -20.05
N ASP A 328 7.26 5.40 -20.13
CA ASP A 328 6.50 4.48 -19.28
C ASP A 328 6.52 3.01 -19.75
N ASN A 329 7.04 2.74 -20.96
CA ASN A 329 7.06 1.39 -21.56
C ASN A 329 8.43 0.70 -21.49
N LYS A 330 9.36 1.23 -20.68
CA LYS A 330 10.67 0.60 -20.48
C LYS A 330 10.58 -0.42 -19.36
N GLY A 331 11.05 -1.64 -19.62
CA GLY A 331 11.21 -2.63 -18.56
C GLY A 331 12.13 -2.11 -17.45
N ARG A 332 11.83 -2.48 -16.21
CA ARG A 332 12.53 -2.04 -15.01
C ARG A 332 13.36 -3.16 -14.45
N LEU A 333 14.63 -2.87 -14.18
CA LEU A 333 15.49 -3.73 -13.37
C LEU A 333 15.30 -3.36 -11.90
N ASN A 334 14.99 -4.36 -11.08
CA ASN A 334 14.84 -4.21 -9.65
C ASN A 334 15.94 -5.02 -8.95
N ILE A 335 16.55 -4.40 -7.95
CA ILE A 335 17.46 -5.06 -7.01
C ILE A 335 16.81 -5.03 -5.63
N ALA A 336 16.66 -6.18 -4.99
CA ALA A 336 16.01 -6.28 -3.70
C ALA A 336 16.63 -7.35 -2.80
N ILE A 337 16.47 -7.18 -1.49
CA ILE A 337 16.89 -8.12 -0.45
C ILE A 337 15.65 -8.76 0.18
N GLY A 338 15.68 -10.07 0.39
CA GLY A 338 14.57 -10.86 0.92
C GLY A 338 13.57 -11.29 -0.16
N TYR A 339 12.57 -12.11 0.20
CA TYR A 339 11.51 -12.52 -0.72
C TYR A 339 10.55 -11.35 -1.03
N PRO A 340 9.94 -11.29 -2.24
CA PRO A 340 8.96 -10.25 -2.58
C PRO A 340 7.71 -10.33 -1.69
N PHE A 341 7.40 -11.54 -1.25
CA PHE A 341 6.32 -11.94 -0.36
C PHE A 341 6.52 -13.38 0.09
#